data_AF-A0A822A4N1-F1
#
_entry.id   AF-A0A822A4N1-F1
#
_cell.length_a   1.000
_cell.length_b   1.000
_cell.length_c   1.000
_cell.angle_alpha   90.00
_cell.angle_beta   90.00
_cell.angle_gamma   90.00
#
_symmetry.space_group_name_H-M   'P 1'
#
loop_
_entity.id
_entity.type
_entity.pdbx_description
1 polymer ?
#
loop_
_entity_poly.entity_id
_entity_poly.type
_entity_poly.pdbx_seq_one_letter_code
_entity_poly.pdbx_strand_id
1 'polypeptide(L)' 'MCYDVAGEHKITEAFEVDLNLHEMKACLAQGFPILISINVYQSFDEAKPRGIVPIPQQNEIIRTKHG' A
#
# COMPACT_ATOMS: atom_id res chain seq x y z
N MET A 1 8.48 -1.66 29.15
CA MET A 1 7.43 -0.69 28.77
C MET A 1 7.06 -0.77 27.29
N CYS A 2 7.95 -0.56 26.31
CA CYS A 2 7.55 -0.65 24.88
C CYS A 2 7.09 -2.05 24.43
N TYR A 3 7.78 -3.11 24.86
CA TYR A 3 7.40 -4.50 24.54
C TYR A 3 6.08 -4.91 25.20
N ASP A 4 5.76 -4.36 26.37
CA ASP A 4 4.53 -4.66 27.11
C ASP A 4 3.30 -4.11 26.35
N VAL A 5 3.37 -2.84 25.92
CA VAL A 5 2.32 -2.20 25.11
C VAL A 5 2.18 -2.87 23.74
N ALA A 6 3.29 -3.24 23.09
CA ALA A 6 3.25 -3.98 21.82
C ALA A 6 2.57 -5.36 21.98
N GLY A 7 2.71 -5.98 23.16
CA GLY A 7 2.07 -7.25 23.49
C GLY A 7 0.54 -7.21 23.41
N GLU A 8 -0.06 -6.05 23.67
CA GLU A 8 -1.51 -5.82 23.64
C GLU A 8 -2.06 -5.58 22.21
N HIS A 9 -1.20 -5.30 21.23
CA HIS A 9 -1.57 -4.90 19.86
C HIS A 9 -1.17 -5.94 18.81
N LYS A 10 -1.38 -7.22 19.12
CA LYS A 10 -1.06 -8.31 18.19
C LYS A 10 -2.20 -8.51 17.20
N ILE A 11 -1.84 -8.64 15.93
CA ILE A 11 -2.76 -9.08 14.89
C ILE A 11 -3.09 -10.55 15.15
N THR A 12 -4.38 -10.86 15.26
CA THR A 12 -4.85 -12.25 15.44
C THR A 12 -5.15 -12.92 14.12
N GLU A 13 -5.57 -12.15 13.11
CA GLU A 13 -6.01 -12.66 11.81
C GLU A 13 -5.59 -11.70 10.69
N ALA A 14 -5.22 -12.27 9.56
CA ALA A 14 -5.00 -11.58 8.30
C ALA A 14 -5.39 -12.54 7.17
N PHE A 15 -5.88 -11.99 6.06
CA PHE A 15 -6.20 -12.77 4.87
C PHE A 15 -5.56 -12.12 3.65
N GLU A 16 -5.22 -12.97 2.69
CA GLU A 16 -4.71 -12.53 1.40
C GLU A 16 -5.87 -12.10 0.51
N VAL A 17 -5.66 -11.02 -0.24
CA VAL A 17 -6.58 -10.56 -1.28
C VAL A 17 -5.85 -10.79 -2.59
N ASP A 18 -6.51 -11.41 -3.58
CA ASP A 18 -5.87 -11.64 -4.87
C ASP A 18 -5.47 -10.31 -5.51
N LEU A 19 -4.46 -10.34 -6.39
CA LEU A 19 -4.02 -9.20 -7.18
C LEU A 19 -5.04 -8.86 -8.29
N ASN A 20 -6.26 -8.55 -7.86
CA ASN A 20 -7.42 -8.30 -8.68
C ASN A 20 -8.11 -7.03 -8.18
N LEU A 21 -8.26 -6.05 -9.07
CA LEU A 21 -8.82 -4.75 -8.72
C LEU A 21 -10.26 -4.83 -8.18
N HIS A 22 -11.05 -5.81 -8.62
CA HIS A 22 -12.41 -6.00 -8.12
C HIS A 22 -12.41 -6.45 -6.66
N GLU A 23 -11.56 -7.44 -6.32
CA GLU A 23 -11.46 -7.97 -4.96
C GLU A 23 -10.88 -6.96 -3.99
N MET A 24 -9.82 -6.26 -4.39
CA MET A 24 -9.23 -5.17 -3.59
C MET A 24 -10.27 -4.08 -3.28
N LYS A 25 -11.08 -3.68 -4.27
CA LYS A 25 -12.16 -2.70 -4.05
C LYS A 25 -13.26 -3.25 -3.14
N ALA A 26 -13.64 -4.51 -3.31
CA ALA A 26 -14.65 -5.15 -2.47
C ALA A 26 -14.20 -5.26 -1.01
N CYS A 27 -12.93 -5.61 -0.76
CA CYS A 27 -12.34 -5.70 0.57
C CYS A 27 -12.30 -4.31 1.26
N LEU A 28 -11.87 -3.27 0.53
CA LEU A 28 -11.94 -1.89 1.03
C LEU A 28 -13.37 -1.43 1.33
N ALA A 29 -14.32 -1.76 0.45
CA ALA A 29 -15.73 -1.40 0.61
C ALA A 29 -16.39 -2.09 1.84
N GLN A 30 -15.89 -3.25 2.23
CA GLN A 30 -16.30 -3.96 3.45
C GLN A 30 -15.71 -3.36 4.73
N GLY A 31 -14.81 -2.37 4.62
CA GLY A 31 -14.20 -1.68 5.76
C GLY A 31 -12.90 -2.29 6.25
N PHE A 32 -12.33 -3.26 5.52
CA PHE A 32 -11.03 -3.82 5.86
C PHE A 32 -9.90 -3.01 5.20
N PRO A 33 -8.92 -2.52 5.97
CA PRO A 33 -7.72 -1.93 5.39
C PRO A 33 -6.89 -3.02 4.67
N ILE A 34 -6.20 -2.63 3.60
CA ILE A 34 -5.34 -3.53 2.83
C ILE A 34 -3.91 -3.01 2.89
N LEU A 35 -2.97 -3.92 3.15
CA LEU A 35 -1.54 -3.69 2.95
C LEU A 35 -1.18 -4.07 1.52
N ILE A 36 -0.57 -3.14 0.79
CA ILE A 36 -0.08 -3.39 -0.58
C ILE A 36 1.38 -2.99 -0.69
N SER A 37 2.10 -3.65 -1.58
CA SER A 37 3.43 -3.23 -2.01
C SER A 37 3.37 -2.78 -3.46
N ILE A 38 3.92 -1.60 -3.73
CA ILE A 38 3.99 -1.03 -5.08
C ILE A 38 5.43 -0.70 -5.42
N ASN A 39 5.80 -0.87 -6.68
CA ASN A 39 7.03 -0.27 -7.20
C ASN A 39 6.82 1.24 -7.28
N VAL A 40 7.73 1.99 -6.66
CA VAL A 40 7.71 3.46 -6.70
C VAL A 40 8.68 3.93 -7.77
N TYR A 41 8.26 4.90 -8.57
CA TYR A 41 9.03 5.53 -9.65
C TYR A 41 9.18 7.02 -9.36
N GLN A 42 10.05 7.71 -10.10
CA GLN A 42 10.31 9.15 -9.88
C GLN A 42 9.05 10.01 -10.03
N SER A 43 8.18 9.68 -10.98
CA SER A 43 6.88 10.29 -11.24
C SER A 43 5.93 10.20 -10.05
N PHE A 44 6.13 9.23 -9.14
CA PHE A 44 5.37 9.16 -7.90
C PHE A 44 5.59 10.42 -7.04
N ASP A 45 6.81 10.94 -6.99
CA ASP A 45 7.14 12.14 -6.20
C ASP A 45 6.59 13.43 -6.84
N GLU A 46 6.28 13.39 -8.14
CA GLU A 46 5.62 14.48 -8.87
C GLU A 46 4.11 14.54 -8.63
N ALA A 47 3.55 13.53 -7.94
CA ALA A 47 2.14 13.48 -7.61
C ALA A 47 1.75 14.72 -6.77
N LYS A 48 0.82 15.51 -7.31
CA LYS A 48 0.29 16.67 -6.59
C LYS A 48 -0.51 16.19 -5.36
N PRO A 49 -0.70 17.03 -4.33
CA PRO A 49 -1.48 16.69 -3.12
C PRO A 49 -2.97 16.34 -3.33
N ARG A 50 -3.40 16.18 -4.58
CA ARG A 50 -4.77 15.82 -4.97
C ARG A 50 -5.02 14.31 -4.99
N GLY A 51 -4.03 13.49 -4.60
CA GLY A 51 -4.19 12.04 -4.45
C GLY A 51 -4.23 11.25 -5.77
N ILE A 52 -3.88 11.88 -6.90
CA ILE A 52 -3.76 11.20 -8.18
C ILE A 52 -2.27 10.93 -8.42
N VAL A 53 -1.89 9.65 -8.33
CA VAL A 53 -0.53 9.18 -8.63
C VAL A 53 -0.44 8.91 -10.13
N PRO A 54 0.54 9.50 -10.84
CA PRO A 54 0.72 9.24 -12.27
C PRO A 54 1.20 7.82 -12.53
N ILE A 55 0.83 7.27 -13.69
CA ILE A 55 1.35 5.98 -14.15
C ILE A 55 2.79 6.19 -14.66
N PRO A 56 3.74 5.33 -14.26
CA PRO A 56 5.12 5.43 -14.71
C PRO A 56 5.28 5.34 -16.22
N GLN A 57 6.27 6.04 -16.78
CA GLN A 57 6.63 5.91 -18.19
C GLN A 57 7.44 4.63 -18.44
N GLN A 58 7.42 4.11 -19.68
CA GLN A 58 8.07 2.83 -20.03
C GLN A 58 9.58 2.76 -19.72
N ASN A 59 10.29 3.90 -19.75
CA ASN A 59 11.75 3.97 -19.56
C ASN A 59 12.14 4.56 -18.19
N GLU A 60 11.20 4.59 -17.24
CA GLU A 60 11.41 5.25 -15.97
C GLU A 60 12.17 4.37 -14.97
N ILE A 61 13.06 4.98 -14.19
CA ILE A 61 13.92 4.27 -13.26
C ILE A 61 13.14 3.94 -11.98
N ILE A 62 13.10 2.64 -11.63
CA ILE A 62 12.51 2.17 -10.37
C ILE A 62 13.33 2.69 -9.20
N ARG A 63 12.65 3.22 -8.18
CA ARG A 63 13.28 3.64 -6.93
C ARG A 63 13.60 2.43 -6.06
N THR A 64 14.83 2.36 -5.53
CA THR A 64 15.30 1.23 -4.71
C THR A 64 14.85 1.29 -3.25
N LYS A 65 14.20 2.37 -2.82
CA LYS A 65 13.74 2.56 -1.43
C LYS A 65 12.29 3.02 -1.42
N HIS A 66 11.47 2.37 -0.61
CA HIS A 66 10.18 2.89 -0.18
C HIS A 66 10.43 3.93 0.93
N GLY A 67 9.65 5.01 0.93
CA GLY A 67 9.75 6.09 1.91
C GLY A 67 9.23 5.68 3.28
#